data_AF-A0A8D2DCH2-F1
#
_entry.id   AF-A0A8D2DCH2-F1
#
_cell.length_a   1.000
_cell.length_b   1.000
_cell.length_c   1.000
_cell.angle_alpha   90.00
_cell.angle_beta   90.00
_cell.angle_gamma   90.00
#
_symmetry.space_group_name_H-M   'P 1'
#
loop_
_entity.id
_entity.type
_entity.pdbx_description
1 polymer ?
#
loop_
_entity_poly.entity_id
_entity_poly.type
_entity_poly.pdbx_seq_one_letter_code
_entity_poly.pdbx_strand_id
1 'polypeptide(L)' 'MVKKTEISQHAKYTCSFCGKTKIKRRAVGIWHCGSCMKTLAGGAWTYTTTSAITVKPAVRRLRELALSTI' A
#
# COMPACT_ATOMS: atom_id res chain seq x y z
N MET A 1 -22.72 3.01 -0.26
CA MET A 1 -21.36 3.50 0.04
C MET A 1 -20.61 2.59 1.00
N VAL A 2 -21.17 2.31 2.19
CA VAL A 2 -20.57 1.42 3.21
C VAL A 2 -20.18 0.05 2.68
N LYS A 3 -21.06 -0.61 1.92
CA LYS A 3 -20.77 -1.93 1.32
C LYS A 3 -19.45 -1.96 0.52
N LYS A 4 -19.13 -0.92 -0.24
CA LYS A 4 -17.92 -0.87 -1.07
C LYS A 4 -16.66 -0.77 -0.20
N THR A 5 -16.67 0.10 0.80
CA THR A 5 -15.55 0.26 1.74
C THR A 5 -15.38 -0.96 2.65
N GLU A 6 -16.49 -1.62 2.98
CA GLU A 6 -16.49 -2.82 3.80
C GLU A 6 -15.95 -4.05 3.07
N ILE A 7 -16.26 -4.19 1.79
CA ILE A 7 -15.65 -5.21 0.94
C ILE A 7 -14.14 -4.93 0.78
N SER A 8 -13.74 -3.68 0.53
CA SER A 8 -12.33 -3.37 0.30
C SER A 8 -11.47 -3.57 1.55
N GLN A 9 -11.96 -3.24 2.74
CA GLN A 9 -11.18 -3.40 3.97
C GLN A 9 -10.93 -4.87 4.36
N HIS A 10 -11.85 -5.77 3.98
CA HIS A 10 -11.76 -7.20 4.28
C HIS A 10 -11.09 -8.01 3.15
N ALA A 11 -10.83 -7.39 2.00
CA ALA A 11 -10.12 -8.01 0.90
C ALA A 11 -8.68 -8.39 1.30
N LYS A 12 -8.17 -9.46 0.69
CA LYS A 12 -6.74 -9.82 0.78
C LYS A 12 -5.97 -9.16 -0.35
N TYR A 13 -4.81 -8.60 -0.05
CA TYR A 13 -3.94 -7.96 -1.03
C TYR A 13 -2.61 -8.70 -1.20
N THR A 14 -1.99 -8.51 -2.36
CA THR A 14 -0.66 -9.05 -2.70
C THR A 14 0.42 -8.28 -1.94
N CYS A 15 1.29 -9.03 -1.24
CA CYS A 15 2.41 -8.45 -0.52
C CYS A 15 3.55 -8.09 -1.47
N SER A 16 4.00 -6.84 -1.44
CA SER A 16 5.15 -6.37 -2.22
C SER A 16 6.50 -6.95 -1.76
N PHE A 17 6.57 -7.54 -0.55
CA PHE A 17 7.80 -8.14 -0.02
C PHE A 17 7.94 -9.61 -0.39
N CYS A 18 6.87 -10.40 -0.24
CA CYS A 18 6.94 -11.85 -0.40
C CYS A 18 6.04 -12.40 -1.52
N GLY A 19 5.39 -11.55 -2.31
CA GLY A 19 4.55 -11.92 -3.46
C GLY A 19 3.22 -12.61 -3.13
N LYS A 20 3.00 -13.04 -1.88
CA LYS A 20 1.80 -13.79 -1.47
C LYS A 20 0.60 -12.86 -1.20
N THR A 21 -0.61 -13.27 -1.61
CA THR A 21 -1.88 -12.56 -1.35
C THR A 21 -2.40 -12.81 0.08
N LYS A 22 -1.60 -12.39 1.06
CA LYS A 22 -1.85 -12.61 2.50
C LYS A 22 -1.83 -11.32 3.33
N ILE A 23 -1.89 -10.15 2.69
CA ILE A 23 -2.06 -8.89 3.40
C ILE A 23 -3.52 -8.72 3.81
N LYS A 24 -3.75 -8.39 5.09
CA LYS A 24 -5.04 -8.02 5.66
C LYS A 24 -4.91 -6.77 6.53
N ARG A 25 -5.99 -5.99 6.64
CA ARG A 25 -6.10 -4.84 7.54
C ARG A 25 -6.09 -5.31 8.99
N ARG A 26 -5.31 -4.66 9.85
CA ARG A 26 -5.29 -4.89 11.31
C ARG A 26 -5.96 -3.75 12.06
N ALA A 27 -5.66 -2.52 11.66
CA ALA A 27 -6.26 -1.30 12.16
C ALA A 27 -6.38 -0.29 11.02
N VAL A 28 -7.00 0.86 11.27
CA VAL A 28 -7.06 1.96 10.29
C VAL A 28 -5.64 2.32 9.85
N GLY A 29 -5.35 2.23 8.55
CA GLY A 29 -4.04 2.56 7.99
C GLY A 29 -2.93 1.52 8.25
N ILE A 30 -3.20 0.46 9.03
CA ILE A 30 -2.22 -0.58 9.36
C ILE A 30 -2.60 -1.90 8.71
N TRP A 31 -1.69 -2.43 7.91
CA TRP A 31 -1.85 -3.66 7.14
C TRP A 31 -0.77 -4.67 7.51
N HIS A 32 -1.12 -5.94 7.62
CA HIS A 32 -0.19 -6.98 8.04
C HIS A 32 -0.23 -8.17 7.09
N CYS A 33 0.95 -8.65 6.69
CA CYS A 33 1.10 -9.84 5.89
C CYS A 33 1.23 -11.08 6.78
N GLY A 34 0.25 -11.98 6.71
CA GLY A 34 0.28 -13.23 7.49
C GLY A 34 1.29 -14.28 7.02
N SER A 35 2.12 -14.02 6.00
CA SER A 35 3.19 -14.95 5.58
C SER A 35 4.60 -14.48 5.88
N CYS A 36 4.93 -13.21 5.60
CA CYS A 36 6.26 -12.67 5.87
C CYS A 36 6.31 -11.83 7.14
N MET A 37 5.20 -11.74 7.87
CA MET A 37 5.04 -11.00 9.14
C MET A 37 5.34 -9.50 9.06
N LYS A 38 5.51 -8.95 7.86
CA LYS A 38 5.71 -7.51 7.65
C LYS A 38 4.40 -6.76 7.90
N THR A 39 4.52 -5.66 8.64
CA THR A 39 3.46 -4.66 8.83
C THR A 39 3.76 -3.45 7.98
N LEU A 40 2.75 -2.93 7.29
CA LEU A 40 2.84 -1.80 6.37
C LEU A 40 1.81 -0.73 6.71
N ALA A 41 2.20 0.52 6.48
CA ALA A 41 1.26 1.63 6.41
C ALA A 41 0.56 1.63 5.03
N GLY A 42 -0.75 1.85 5.04
CA GLY A 42 -1.59 1.87 3.84
C GLY A 42 -2.80 2.79 4.02
N GLY A 43 -3.79 2.65 3.14
CA GLY A 43 -5.03 3.41 3.26
C GLY A 43 -5.91 2.95 4.41
N ALA A 44 -6.91 3.77 4.75
CA ALA A 44 -7.89 3.45 5.79
C ALA A 44 -8.73 2.20 5.44
N TRP A 45 -9.12 2.04 4.18
CA TRP A 45 -10.01 0.97 3.69
C TRP A 45 -9.43 0.15 2.53
N THR A 46 -8.34 0.61 1.91
CA THR A 46 -7.64 -0.07 0.82
C THR A 46 -6.16 -0.12 1.14
N TYR A 47 -5.47 -1.19 0.75
CA TYR A 47 -4.03 -1.34 1.02
C TYR A 47 -3.19 -0.21 0.43
N THR A 48 -3.49 0.20 -0.81
CA THR A 48 -2.88 1.36 -1.46
C THR A 48 -3.96 2.37 -1.84
N THR A 49 -3.72 3.66 -1.60
CA THR A 49 -4.60 4.75 -2.04
C THR A 49 -4.16 5.28 -3.40
N THR A 50 -5.10 5.82 -4.18
CA THR A 50 -4.81 6.43 -5.49
C THR A 50 -3.76 7.52 -5.40
N SER A 51 -3.84 8.39 -4.39
CA SER A 51 -2.85 9.45 -4.16
C SER A 51 -1.45 8.87 -3.86
N ALA A 52 -1.35 7.77 -3.11
CA ALA A 52 -0.06 7.14 -2.87
C ALA A 52 0.53 6.53 -4.15
N ILE A 53 -0.33 6.02 -5.06
CA ILE A 53 0.10 5.48 -6.36
C ILE A 53 0.66 6.59 -7.26
N THR A 54 0.10 7.81 -7.21
CA THR A 54 0.57 8.93 -8.03
C THR A 54 1.80 9.64 -7.45
N VAL A 55 1.84 9.84 -6.13
CA VAL A 55 2.92 10.57 -5.46
C VAL A 55 4.23 9.78 -5.46
N LYS A 56 4.19 8.45 -5.23
CA LYS A 56 5.40 7.61 -5.19
C LYS A 56 6.28 7.72 -6.45
N PRO A 57 5.77 7.52 -7.68
CA PRO A 57 6.57 7.67 -8.89
C PRO A 57 6.96 9.13 -9.16
N ALA A 58 6.11 10.11 -8.84
CA ALA A 58 6.45 11.52 -8.99
C ALA A 58 7.67 11.91 -8.15
N VAL A 59 7.69 11.51 -6.86
CA VAL A 59 8.82 11.75 -5.95
C VAL A 59 10.07 11.02 -6.43
N ARG A 60 9.94 9.76 -6.90
CA ARG A 60 11.07 9.02 -7.46
C ARG A 60 11.70 9.75 -8.65
N ARG A 61 10.89 10.20 -9.61
CA ARG A 61 11.35 10.95 -10.79
C ARG A 61 12.09 12.24 -10.38
N LEU A 62 11.55 12.99 -9.42
CA LEU A 62 12.20 14.21 -8.94
C LEU A 62 13.57 13.94 -8.30
N ARG A 63 13.72 12.83 -7.57
CA ARG A 63 15.00 12.42 -7.00
C ARG A 63 16.01 12.02 -8.08
N GLU A 64 15.58 11.30 -9.11
CA GLU A 64 16.44 10.90 -10.23
C GLU A 64 16.98 12.14 -10.98
N LEU A 65 16.11 13.13 -11.24
CA LEU A 65 16.50 14.40 -11.88
C LEU A 65 17.48 15.23 -11.02
N ALA A 66 17.27 15.25 -9.71
CA ALA A 66 18.18 15.94 -8.79
C ALA A 66 19.57 15.31 -8.75
N LEU A 67 19.66 13.98 -8.87
CA LEU A 67 20.92 13.23 -8.85
C LEU A 67 21.66 13.26 -10.20
N SER A 68 20.95 13.37 -11.33
CA SER A 68 21.56 13.45 -12.66
C SER A 68 22.20 14.80 -12.98
N THR A 69 22.05 15.79 -12.09
CA THR A 69 22.59 17.16 -12.26
C THR A 69 23.91 17.35 -11.51
N ILE A 70 24.45 16.28 -10.91
CA ILE A 70 25.80 16.19 -10.32
C ILE A 70 26.67 15.36 -11.27
#